data_AF-A0AAD0KNT2-F1
#
_entry.id   AF-A0AAD0KNT2-F1
#
_cell.length_a   1.000
_cell.length_b   1.000
_cell.length_c   1.000
_cell.angle_alpha   90.00
_cell.angle_beta   90.00
_cell.angle_gamma   90.00
#
_symmetry.space_group_name_H-M   'P 1'
#
loop_
_entity.id
_entity.type
_entity.pdbx_description
1 polymer ?
#
loop_
_entity_poly.entity_id
_entity_poly.type
_entity_poly.pdbx_seq_one_letter_code
_entity_poly.pdbx_strand_id
1 'polypeptide(L)' 'MNAKLDKEEPTEQEKLIKEKIGLAKKLGIWESFNPIEGFQTTEELNRINEIDQRLAEIING' A
#
# COMPACT_ATOMS: atom_id res chain seq x y z
N MET A 1 -3.28 19.16 -30.35
CA MET A 1 -3.44 19.67 -28.96
C MET A 1 -2.59 18.78 -28.07
N ASN A 2 -1.45 19.29 -27.58
CA ASN A 2 -0.62 18.54 -26.64
C ASN A 2 -1.32 18.56 -25.28
N ALA A 3 -1.95 17.45 -24.91
CA ALA A 3 -2.40 17.21 -23.54
C ALA A 3 -1.14 17.17 -22.66
N LYS A 4 -0.83 18.29 -22.04
CA LYS A 4 0.10 18.33 -20.92
C LYS A 4 -0.54 17.49 -19.83
N LEU A 5 -0.01 16.29 -19.63
CA LEU A 5 -0.23 15.52 -18.42
C LEU A 5 0.41 16.33 -17.29
N ASP A 6 -0.35 17.24 -16.71
CA ASP A 6 -0.10 17.72 -15.36
C ASP A 6 -0.17 16.47 -14.49
N LYS A 7 0.99 15.84 -14.24
CA LYS A 7 1.11 14.76 -13.27
C LYS A 7 0.91 15.41 -11.92
N GLU A 8 -0.35 15.53 -11.50
CA GLU A 8 -0.69 15.85 -10.13
C GLU A 8 0.15 14.94 -9.23
N GLU A 9 0.78 15.54 -8.22
CA GLU A 9 1.53 14.75 -7.26
C GLU A 9 0.56 13.73 -6.65
N PRO A 10 0.95 12.44 -6.58
CA PRO A 10 0.05 11.42 -6.06
C PRO A 10 -0.36 11.83 -4.65
N THR A 11 -1.67 11.76 -4.41
CA THR A 11 -2.26 12.04 -3.11
C THR A 11 -1.63 11.14 -2.05
N GLU A 12 -1.70 11.55 -0.79
CA GLU A 12 -1.20 10.73 0.30
C GLU A 12 -1.87 9.34 0.31
N GLN A 13 -3.17 9.30 0.02
CA GLN A 13 -3.93 8.05 -0.15
C GLN A 13 -3.31 7.14 -1.22
N GLU A 14 -3.00 7.67 -2.41
CA GLU A 14 -2.40 6.88 -3.49
C GLU A 14 -0.99 6.39 -3.16
N LYS A 15 -0.19 7.20 -2.45
CA LYS A 15 1.13 6.80 -1.97
C LYS A 15 1.02 5.62 -1.00
N LEU A 16 0.10 5.71 -0.03
CA LEU A 16 -0.17 4.67 0.95
C LEU A 16 -0.67 3.37 0.30
N ILE A 17 -1.60 3.45 -0.66
CA ILE A 17 -2.09 2.28 -1.39
C ILE A 17 -0.96 1.59 -2.16
N LYS A 18 -0.11 2.36 -2.86
CA LYS A 18 1.04 1.79 -3.58
C LYS A 18 2.03 1.09 -2.65
N GLU A 19 2.31 1.69 -1.50
CA GLU A 19 3.18 1.11 -0.47
C GLU A 19 2.59 -0.21 0.06
N LYS A 20 1.32 -0.21 0.45
CA LYS A 20 0.60 -1.41 0.92
C LYS A 20 0.69 -2.56 -0.09
N ILE A 21 0.39 -2.27 -1.37
CA ILE A 21 0.45 -3.28 -2.44
C ILE A 21 1.87 -3.82 -2.59
N GLY A 22 2.89 -2.95 -2.56
CA GLY A 22 4.29 -3.36 -2.64
C GLY A 22 4.69 -4.31 -1.51
N LEU A 23 4.32 -3.96 -0.27
CA LEU A 23 4.58 -4.79 0.91
C LEU A 23 3.83 -6.12 0.83
N ALA A 24 2.55 -6.11 0.44
CA ALA A 24 1.73 -7.30 0.34
C ALA A 24 2.26 -8.28 -0.74
N LYS A 25 2.75 -7.75 -1.86
CA LYS A 25 3.44 -8.56 -2.90
C LYS A 25 4.76 -9.13 -2.38
N LYS A 26 5.55 -8.33 -1.66
CA LYS A 26 6.82 -8.78 -1.05
C LYS A 26 6.60 -9.92 -0.06
N LEU A 27 5.52 -9.86 0.72
CA LEU A 27 5.15 -10.92 1.66
C LEU A 27 4.48 -12.11 0.99
N GLY A 28 4.14 -12.04 -0.31
CA GLY A 28 3.47 -13.10 -1.04
C GLY A 28 1.98 -13.28 -0.69
N ILE A 29 1.40 -12.34 0.06
CA ILE A 29 -0.01 -12.36 0.47
C ILE A 29 -0.95 -11.69 -0.54
N TRP A 30 -0.40 -11.14 -1.62
CA TRP A 30 -1.16 -10.49 -2.70
C TRP A 30 -0.76 -11.05 -4.07
N GLU A 31 -1.76 -11.32 -4.92
CA GLU A 31 -1.68 -11.98 -6.25
C GLU A 31 -1.15 -13.42 -6.25
N SER A 32 0.00 -13.70 -5.64
CA SER A 32 0.69 -14.99 -5.72
C SER A 32 0.23 -16.02 -4.69
N PHE A 33 -0.46 -15.60 -3.61
CA PHE A 33 -0.91 -16.45 -2.50
C PHE A 33 0.16 -17.44 -2.00
N ASN A 34 1.42 -17.05 -2.05
CA ASN A 34 2.56 -17.82 -1.61
C ASN A 34 3.28 -17.03 -0.51
N PRO A 35 2.68 -16.94 0.68
CA PRO A 35 3.20 -16.12 1.75
C PRO A 35 4.59 -16.61 2.18
N ILE A 36 5.49 -15.67 2.46
CA ILE A 36 6.79 -16.03 3.05
C ILE A 36 6.58 -16.62 4.45
N GLU A 37 7.43 -17.57 4.84
CA GLU A 37 7.35 -18.17 6.17
C GLU A 37 7.56 -17.12 7.25
N GLY A 38 6.68 -17.10 8.26
CA GLY A 38 6.75 -16.12 9.35
C GLY A 38 6.35 -14.69 8.96
N PHE A 39 5.73 -14.46 7.79
CA PHE A 39 5.27 -13.11 7.38
C PHE A 39 4.40 -12.40 8.44
N GLN A 40 3.71 -13.18 9.29
CA GLN A 40 2.83 -12.68 10.35
C GLN A 40 3.56 -11.86 11.43
N THR A 41 4.88 -12.03 11.55
CA THR A 41 5.70 -11.33 12.56
C THR A 41 6.65 -10.30 11.93
N THR A 42 6.55 -10.05 10.62
CA THR A 42 7.48 -9.13 9.96
C THR A 42 7.04 -7.67 10.07
N GLU A 43 8.02 -6.77 10.00
CA GLU A 43 7.77 -5.33 10.04
C GLU A 43 6.91 -4.88 8.85
N GLU A 44 6.98 -5.55 7.70
CA GLU A 44 6.14 -5.22 6.55
C GLU A 44 4.66 -5.47 6.81
N LEU A 45 4.29 -6.52 7.55
CA LEU A 45 2.89 -6.74 7.89
C LEU A 45 2.41 -5.69 8.90
N ASN A 46 3.23 -5.35 9.89
CA ASN A 46 2.94 -4.26 10.81
C ASN A 46 2.73 -2.95 10.06
N ARG A 47 3.59 -2.66 9.07
CA ARG A 47 3.48 -1.48 8.23
C ARG A 47 2.20 -1.48 7.39
N ILE A 48 1.79 -2.63 6.84
CA ILE A 48 0.50 -2.76 6.15
C ILE A 48 -0.66 -2.39 7.07
N ASN A 49 -0.64 -2.84 8.33
CA ASN A 49 -1.68 -2.53 9.31
C ASN A 49 -1.73 -1.04 9.66
N GLU A 50 -0.57 -0.38 9.83
CA GLU A 50 -0.49 1.07 10.03
C GLU A 50 -1.06 1.84 8.83
N ILE A 51 -0.72 1.41 7.61
CA ILE A 51 -1.25 2.01 6.39
C ILE A 51 -2.77 1.90 6.35
N ASP A 52 -3.33 0.75 6.73
CA ASP A 52 -4.78 0.54 6.76
C ASP A 52 -5.49 1.45 7.77
N GLN A 53 -4.87 1.68 8.93
CA GLN A 53 -5.38 2.66 9.90
C GLN A 53 -5.37 4.07 9.31
N ARG A 54 -4.25 4.52 8.73
CA ARG A 54 -4.15 5.87 8.13
C ARG A 54 -5.12 6.06 6.97
N LEU A 55 -5.30 5.04 6.13
CA LEU A 55 -6.30 5.07 5.05
C LEU A 55 -7.72 5.18 5.60
N ALA A 56 -8.03 4.46 6.68
CA ALA A 56 -9.34 4.58 7.34
C ALA A 56 -9.56 5.97 7.94
N GLU A 57 -8.54 6.60 8.52
CA GLU A 57 -8.59 7.99 9.00
C GLU A 57 -8.83 8.97 7.85
N ILE A 58 -8.17 8.81 6.70
CA ILE A 58 -8.36 9.67 5.53
C ILE A 58 -9.79 9.53 4.96
N ILE A 59 -10.35 8.32 4.95
CA ILE A 59 -11.69 8.07 4.37
C ILE A 59 -12.81 8.54 5.30
N ASN A 60 -12.64 8.43 6.62
CA ASN A 60 -13.67 8.78 7.60
C ASN A 60 -13.49 10.19 8.22
N GLY A 61 -12.39 10.86 7.90
CA GLY A 61 -12.02 12.20 8.40
C GLY A 61 -12.56 13.36 7.58
#